data_AF-K9PL10-F1
#
_entry.id   AF-K9PL10-F1
#
_cell.length_a   1.000
_cell.length_b   1.000
_cell.length_c   1.000
_cell.angle_alpha   90.00
_cell.angle_beta   90.00
_cell.angle_gamma   90.00
#
_symmetry.space_group_name_H-M   'P 1'
#
loop_
_entity.id
_entity.type
_entity.pdbx_description
1 polymer ?
#
loop_
_entity_poly.entity_id
_entity_poly.type
_entity_poly.pdbx_seq_one_letter_code
_entity_poly.pdbx_strand_id
1 'polypeptide(L)'
;MKYCRSRRWVRGGWLTAILTAIIATPAIAQTSNFGVLKLSPGFNAGEGTVSGYTSGSYSLSAISNRDRDKKACIGFADPNPDHILILEKDFSNLKILVKSGGDTTLLIKGPDDTTIRCGDDTGKSKDASIEDRNWKSGTYQVWVGTFDSGVKRNYTLTIQQ
;
A
#
# COMPACT_ATOMS: atom_id res chain seq x y z
N MET A 1 -39.84 68.44 45.11
CA MET A 1 -41.01 67.68 44.61
C MET A 1 -40.70 67.11 43.23
N LYS A 2 -41.04 65.83 42.99
CA LYS A 2 -41.20 65.14 41.68
C LYS A 2 -39.94 64.61 40.94
N TYR A 3 -39.57 63.38 41.31
CA TYR A 3 -39.29 62.14 40.53
C TYR A 3 -38.73 62.10 39.08
N CYS A 4 -38.00 60.99 38.87
CA CYS A 4 -37.70 60.19 37.66
C CYS A 4 -36.41 60.58 36.88
N ARG A 5 -35.54 59.64 36.43
CA ARG A 5 -35.72 58.22 36.09
C ARG A 5 -34.36 57.50 35.96
N SER A 6 -34.38 56.19 36.20
CA SER A 6 -33.31 55.19 36.06
C SER A 6 -32.73 55.04 34.64
N ARG A 7 -31.41 54.74 34.52
CA ARG A 7 -30.90 53.67 33.64
C ARG A 7 -29.45 53.27 33.96
N ARG A 8 -29.26 52.02 34.37
CA ARG A 8 -27.95 51.32 34.35
C ARG A 8 -27.58 50.99 32.91
N TRP A 9 -26.31 51.09 32.53
CA TRP A 9 -25.81 50.45 31.32
C TRP A 9 -24.47 49.75 31.57
N VAL A 10 -24.35 48.59 30.96
CA VAL A 10 -23.59 47.42 31.39
C VAL A 10 -22.21 47.38 30.73
N ARG A 11 -21.18 46.95 31.47
CA ARG A 11 -19.87 46.54 30.95
C ARG A 11 -20.03 45.28 30.09
N GLY A 12 -19.60 45.31 28.82
CA GLY A 12 -19.59 44.13 27.95
C GLY A 12 -18.24 43.97 27.27
N GLY A 13 -17.37 43.14 27.83
CA GLY A 13 -16.10 42.74 27.21
C GLY A 13 -16.33 41.83 26.01
N TRP A 14 -15.59 42.06 24.93
CA TRP A 14 -15.61 41.24 23.74
C TRP A 14 -14.74 39.99 23.96
N LEU A 15 -15.37 38.82 23.95
CA LEU A 15 -14.70 37.52 23.80
C LEU A 15 -15.01 37.01 22.39
N THR A 16 -14.02 37.05 21.51
CA THR A 16 -14.08 36.43 20.18
C THR A 16 -13.81 34.94 20.31
N ALA A 17 -14.83 34.11 20.13
CA ALA A 17 -14.67 32.66 20.02
C ALA A 17 -14.16 32.32 18.61
N ILE A 18 -13.00 31.66 18.52
CA ILE A 18 -12.44 31.14 17.27
C ILE A 18 -13.02 29.73 17.07
N LEU A 19 -13.87 29.56 16.06
CA LEU A 19 -14.34 28.25 15.60
C LEU A 19 -13.30 27.64 14.66
N THR A 20 -12.58 26.60 15.08
CA THR A 20 -11.73 25.79 14.20
C THR A 20 -12.58 24.73 13.49
N ALA A 21 -12.78 24.88 12.18
CA ALA A 21 -13.39 23.86 11.35
C ALA A 21 -12.36 22.77 11.00
N ILE A 22 -12.58 21.54 11.46
CA ILE A 22 -11.78 20.37 11.07
C ILE A 22 -12.25 19.94 9.68
N ILE A 23 -11.46 20.24 8.65
CA ILE A 23 -11.71 19.77 7.29
C ILE A 23 -11.16 18.35 7.19
N ALA A 24 -12.03 17.34 7.25
CA ALA A 24 -11.62 15.97 6.95
C ALA A 24 -11.38 15.85 5.44
N THR A 25 -10.13 15.70 5.03
CA THR A 25 -9.80 15.42 3.63
C THR A 25 -10.21 13.97 3.31
N PRO A 26 -10.96 13.74 2.22
CA PRO A 26 -11.26 12.37 1.81
C PRO A 26 -9.96 11.69 1.38
N ALA A 27 -9.67 10.53 1.95
CA ALA A 27 -8.58 9.68 1.47
C ALA A 27 -8.98 9.10 0.11
N ILE A 28 -8.16 9.31 -0.92
CA ILE A 28 -8.36 8.65 -2.21
C ILE A 28 -8.15 7.15 -1.98
N ALA A 29 -9.20 6.36 -2.20
CA ALA A 29 -9.10 4.91 -2.13
C ALA A 29 -8.23 4.42 -3.29
N GLN A 30 -7.09 3.82 -2.97
CA GLN A 30 -6.21 3.26 -3.97
C GLN A 30 -6.83 1.98 -4.55
N THR A 31 -7.15 2.00 -5.84
CA THR A 31 -7.75 0.87 -6.55
C THR A 31 -6.68 -0.14 -6.97
N SER A 32 -6.95 -1.43 -6.74
CA SER A 32 -6.15 -2.54 -7.26
C SER A 32 -6.93 -3.37 -8.27
N ASN A 33 -6.22 -4.08 -9.15
CA ASN A 33 -6.82 -4.91 -10.20
C ASN A 33 -7.58 -6.12 -9.62
N PHE A 34 -7.08 -6.71 -8.53
CA PHE A 34 -7.60 -7.97 -7.96
C PHE A 34 -7.95 -7.86 -6.47
N GLY A 35 -8.08 -6.63 -5.95
CA GLY A 35 -8.63 -6.38 -4.62
C GLY A 35 -7.61 -6.27 -3.47
N VAL A 36 -8.12 -6.41 -2.26
CA VAL A 36 -7.42 -6.09 -1.01
C VAL A 36 -7.27 -7.34 -0.15
N LEU A 37 -6.06 -7.57 0.36
CA LEU A 37 -5.73 -8.57 1.36
C LEU A 37 -5.43 -7.89 2.69
N LYS A 38 -6.06 -8.34 3.78
CA LYS A 38 -5.81 -7.81 5.13
C LYS A 38 -5.24 -8.90 6.01
N LEU A 39 -4.07 -8.67 6.61
CA LEU A 39 -3.37 -9.66 7.41
C LEU A 39 -2.98 -9.10 8.79
N SER A 40 -3.19 -9.92 9.81
CA SER A 40 -2.66 -9.76 11.17
C SER A 40 -1.70 -10.93 11.49
N PRO A 41 -0.68 -10.74 12.34
CA PRO A 41 0.20 -11.83 12.76
C PRO A 41 -0.59 -13.04 13.28
N GLY A 42 -0.20 -14.24 12.84
CA GLY A 42 -0.93 -15.47 13.14
C GLY A 42 -2.03 -15.85 12.15
N PHE A 43 -2.16 -15.14 11.02
CA PHE A 43 -3.12 -15.47 9.97
C PHE A 43 -2.94 -16.91 9.45
N ASN A 44 -4.05 -17.55 9.06
CA ASN A 44 -4.04 -18.88 8.47
C ASN A 44 -3.53 -18.82 7.03
N ALA A 45 -2.88 -19.88 6.55
CA ALA A 45 -2.29 -19.90 5.20
C ALA A 45 -3.26 -19.50 4.05
N GLY A 46 -4.55 -19.84 4.20
CA GLY A 46 -5.58 -19.46 3.22
C GLY A 46 -5.85 -17.96 3.16
N GLU A 47 -5.71 -17.23 4.27
CA GLU A 47 -5.88 -15.77 4.33
C GLU A 47 -4.72 -15.08 3.62
N GLY A 48 -3.53 -15.68 3.55
CA GLY A 48 -2.37 -15.15 2.83
C GLY A 48 -2.35 -15.47 1.34
N THR A 49 -3.41 -16.04 0.76
CA THR A 49 -3.40 -16.53 -0.63
C THR A 49 -4.41 -15.80 -1.49
N VAL A 50 -3.93 -15.19 -2.58
CA VAL A 50 -4.77 -14.54 -3.60
C VAL A 50 -4.36 -14.98 -5.01
N SER A 51 -5.20 -14.71 -6.00
CA SER A 51 -4.92 -15.02 -7.41
C SER A 51 -5.15 -13.80 -8.29
N GLY A 52 -4.48 -13.77 -9.43
CA GLY A 52 -4.59 -12.71 -10.41
C GLY A 52 -3.97 -13.12 -11.74
N TYR A 53 -3.77 -12.13 -12.61
CA TYR A 53 -3.01 -12.31 -13.83
C TYR A 53 -2.12 -11.10 -14.12
N THR A 54 -0.91 -11.35 -14.61
CA THR A 54 -0.04 -10.29 -15.11
C THR A 54 -0.60 -9.71 -16.39
N SER A 55 -0.30 -8.46 -16.69
CA SER A 55 -0.53 -7.84 -18.00
C SER A 55 0.20 -6.50 -18.07
N GLY A 56 0.03 -5.77 -19.17
CA GLY A 56 0.53 -4.41 -19.29
C GLY A 56 2.00 -4.32 -19.73
N SER A 57 2.40 -3.10 -20.05
CA SER A 57 3.72 -2.74 -20.58
C SER A 57 4.33 -1.58 -19.79
N TYR A 58 3.79 -1.26 -18.62
CA TYR A 58 4.32 -0.20 -17.78
C TYR A 58 5.57 -0.71 -17.06
N SER A 59 6.69 -0.01 -17.26
CA SER A 59 7.98 -0.42 -16.69
C SER A 59 7.96 -0.25 -15.17
N LEU A 60 8.18 -1.31 -14.42
CA LEU A 60 8.27 -1.24 -12.95
C LEU A 60 9.44 -0.37 -12.47
N SER A 61 10.49 -0.24 -13.29
CA SER A 61 11.61 0.67 -13.00
C SER A 61 11.22 2.14 -12.98
N ALA A 62 10.07 2.51 -13.57
CA ALA A 62 9.53 3.86 -13.49
C ALA A 62 8.94 4.19 -12.11
N ILE A 63 8.61 3.18 -11.28
CA ILE A 63 8.21 3.37 -9.87
C ILE A 63 9.45 3.58 -9.02
N SER A 64 10.41 2.67 -9.13
CA SER A 64 11.74 2.80 -8.56
C SER A 64 12.70 1.94 -9.37
N ASN A 65 13.93 2.38 -9.60
CA ASN A 65 14.93 1.59 -10.32
C ASN A 65 15.50 0.44 -9.47
N ARG A 66 15.64 0.66 -8.15
CA ARG A 66 16.23 -0.31 -7.21
C ARG A 66 15.57 -0.24 -5.84
N ASP A 67 15.66 -1.34 -5.10
CA ASP A 67 15.32 -1.38 -3.69
C ASP A 67 16.52 -1.03 -2.78
N ARG A 68 16.30 -1.07 -1.46
CA ARG A 68 17.32 -0.76 -0.44
C ARG A 68 18.54 -1.69 -0.48
N ASP A 69 18.37 -2.91 -0.96
CA ASP A 69 19.43 -3.92 -1.09
C ASP A 69 20.08 -3.88 -2.48
N LYS A 70 19.79 -2.83 -3.26
CA LYS A 70 20.26 -2.61 -4.63
C LYS A 70 19.73 -3.64 -5.64
N LYS A 71 18.71 -4.44 -5.31
CA LYS A 71 18.06 -5.31 -6.28
C LYS A 71 17.36 -4.46 -7.33
N ALA A 72 17.41 -4.90 -8.58
CA ALA A 72 16.79 -4.17 -9.67
C ALA A 72 15.27 -4.39 -9.64
N CYS A 73 14.53 -3.31 -9.83
CA CYS A 73 13.07 -3.33 -9.92
C CYS A 73 12.70 -3.33 -11.40
N ILE A 74 12.65 -4.52 -11.98
CA ILE A 74 12.54 -4.72 -13.43
C ILE A 74 11.22 -5.37 -13.84
N GLY A 75 11.03 -5.50 -15.14
CA GLY A 75 9.84 -6.07 -15.74
C GLY A 75 8.73 -5.06 -15.91
N PHE A 76 7.57 -5.58 -16.32
CA PHE A 76 6.43 -4.81 -16.79
C PHE A 76 5.15 -5.30 -16.12
N ALA A 77 4.27 -4.36 -15.81
CA ALA A 77 2.96 -4.63 -15.23
C ALA A 77 1.90 -3.66 -15.76
N ASP A 78 0.69 -3.73 -15.21
CA ASP A 78 -0.30 -2.65 -15.30
C ASP A 78 0.19 -1.45 -14.47
N PRO A 79 -0.14 -0.19 -14.85
CA PRO A 79 0.15 0.97 -14.00
C PRO A 79 -0.48 0.87 -12.60
N ASN A 80 -1.66 0.26 -12.48
CA ASN A 80 -2.32 0.03 -11.21
C ASN A 80 -1.73 -1.19 -10.50
N PRO A 81 -1.62 -1.17 -9.16
CA PRO A 81 -1.19 -2.34 -8.41
C PRO A 81 -2.19 -3.49 -8.58
N ASP A 82 -1.68 -4.70 -8.63
CA ASP A 82 -2.51 -5.89 -8.75
C ASP A 82 -3.25 -6.17 -7.45
N HIS A 83 -2.58 -5.99 -6.32
CA HIS A 83 -3.15 -6.19 -5.00
C HIS A 83 -2.78 -5.03 -4.07
N ILE A 84 -3.68 -4.73 -3.15
CA ILE A 84 -3.37 -3.97 -1.94
C ILE A 84 -3.22 -4.94 -0.78
N LEU A 85 -2.09 -4.89 -0.10
CA LEU A 85 -1.84 -5.64 1.13
C LEU A 85 -1.91 -4.69 2.33
N ILE A 86 -2.84 -4.90 3.24
CA ILE A 86 -2.96 -4.15 4.48
C ILE A 86 -2.43 -5.03 5.60
N LEU A 87 -1.32 -4.60 6.21
CA LEU A 87 -0.80 -5.19 7.43
C LEU A 87 -1.39 -4.44 8.62
N GLU A 88 -2.24 -5.12 9.39
CA GLU A 88 -2.92 -4.50 10.53
C GLU A 88 -1.98 -4.28 11.73
N LYS A 89 -0.88 -5.02 11.78
CA LYS A 89 0.21 -4.90 12.75
C LYS A 89 1.56 -5.14 12.08
N ASP A 90 2.64 -4.78 12.76
CA ASP A 90 3.99 -5.08 12.32
C ASP A 90 4.24 -6.59 12.24
N PHE A 91 5.01 -7.02 11.24
CA PHE A 91 5.53 -8.39 11.10
C PHE A 91 7.06 -8.37 11.13
N SER A 92 7.66 -9.31 11.87
CA SER A 92 9.12 -9.43 11.97
C SER A 92 9.73 -9.89 10.64
N ASN A 93 9.04 -10.80 9.94
CA ASN A 93 9.40 -11.32 8.63
C ASN A 93 8.11 -11.60 7.84
N LEU A 94 8.19 -11.42 6.52
CA LEU A 94 7.23 -11.98 5.58
C LEU A 94 7.98 -12.51 4.37
N LYS A 95 7.42 -13.57 3.80
CA LYS A 95 7.79 -14.13 2.50
C LYS A 95 6.60 -14.04 1.56
N ILE A 96 6.79 -13.38 0.43
CA ILE A 96 5.80 -13.18 -0.62
C ILE A 96 6.27 -13.98 -1.83
N LEU A 97 5.43 -14.88 -2.33
CA LEU A 97 5.77 -15.84 -3.38
C LEU A 97 4.77 -15.73 -4.52
N VAL A 98 5.26 -15.64 -5.74
CA VAL A 98 4.46 -15.81 -6.94
C VAL A 98 4.57 -17.27 -7.39
N LYS A 99 3.47 -17.84 -7.88
CA LYS A 99 3.47 -19.13 -8.58
C LYS A 99 2.72 -18.97 -9.88
N SER A 100 3.42 -19.04 -11.00
CA SER A 100 2.86 -18.79 -12.33
C SER A 100 3.34 -19.77 -13.40
N GLY A 101 4.40 -20.55 -13.11
CA GLY A 101 5.03 -21.44 -14.08
C GLY A 101 5.72 -20.68 -15.22
N GLY A 102 6.12 -19.43 -14.98
CA GLY A 102 6.81 -18.59 -15.94
C GLY A 102 7.75 -17.58 -15.28
N ASP A 103 8.20 -16.62 -16.08
CA ASP A 103 9.12 -15.57 -15.65
C ASP A 103 8.32 -14.35 -15.16
N THR A 104 8.27 -14.19 -13.83
CA THR A 104 7.53 -13.11 -13.17
C THR A 104 8.46 -12.25 -12.36
N THR A 105 8.11 -10.97 -12.25
CA THR A 105 8.79 -10.00 -11.40
C THR A 105 7.82 -9.51 -10.32
N LEU A 106 8.36 -8.97 -9.22
CA LEU A 106 7.57 -8.51 -8.09
C LEU A 106 8.12 -7.16 -7.61
N LEU A 107 7.23 -6.17 -7.48
CA LEU A 107 7.52 -4.89 -6.82
C LEU A 107 6.51 -4.66 -5.72
N ILE A 108 7.01 -4.32 -4.53
CA ILE A 108 6.17 -3.94 -3.39
C ILE A 108 6.58 -2.54 -2.92
N LYS A 109 5.62 -1.63 -2.90
CA LYS A 109 5.77 -0.29 -2.33
C LYS A 109 5.05 -0.20 -0.99
N GLY A 110 5.77 0.23 0.03
CA GLY A 110 5.28 0.33 1.40
C GLY A 110 4.52 1.62 1.72
N PRO A 111 3.99 1.71 2.95
CA PRO A 111 3.10 2.80 3.37
C PRO A 111 3.78 4.16 3.55
N ASP A 112 5.12 4.19 3.56
CA ASP A 112 5.93 5.39 3.75
C ASP A 112 6.48 5.97 2.44
N ASP A 113 6.00 5.46 1.29
CA ASP A 113 6.43 5.78 -0.08
C ASP A 113 7.93 5.57 -0.40
N THR A 114 8.76 5.26 0.59
CA THR A 114 10.22 5.08 0.46
C THR A 114 10.64 3.63 0.56
N THR A 115 9.82 2.80 1.21
CA THR A 115 10.00 1.37 1.30
C THR A 115 9.66 0.72 -0.04
N ILE A 116 10.70 0.28 -0.75
CA ILE A 116 10.60 -0.51 -1.98
C ILE A 116 11.22 -1.89 -1.73
N ARG A 117 10.60 -2.94 -2.26
CA ARG A 117 11.16 -4.30 -2.31
C ARG A 117 10.95 -4.87 -3.69
N CYS A 118 12.01 -5.44 -4.26
CA CYS A 118 11.97 -5.99 -5.61
C CYS A 118 12.45 -7.44 -5.62
N GLY A 119 11.77 -8.26 -6.42
CA GLY A 119 12.05 -9.68 -6.57
C GLY A 119 11.93 -10.09 -8.03
N ASP A 120 12.92 -10.84 -8.50
CA ASP A 120 12.97 -11.45 -9.83
C ASP A 120 13.85 -12.69 -9.70
N ASP A 121 13.53 -13.75 -10.44
CA ASP A 121 14.37 -14.97 -10.51
C ASP A 121 14.80 -15.55 -9.16
N THR A 122 13.90 -15.58 -8.19
CA THR A 122 14.24 -16.00 -6.84
C THR A 122 14.03 -17.50 -6.64
N GLY A 123 15.05 -18.19 -6.14
CA GLY A 123 14.97 -19.63 -5.82
C GLY A 123 15.38 -20.50 -7.00
N LYS A 124 14.61 -21.57 -7.29
CA LYS A 124 14.91 -22.56 -8.34
C LYS A 124 14.06 -22.39 -9.61
N SER A 125 13.05 -21.54 -9.56
CA SER A 125 12.15 -21.22 -10.67
C SER A 125 12.33 -19.77 -11.09
N LYS A 126 11.76 -19.45 -12.25
CA LYS A 126 11.62 -18.09 -12.79
C LYS A 126 10.50 -17.27 -12.13
N ASP A 127 9.78 -17.88 -11.18
CA ASP A 127 8.78 -17.18 -10.39
C ASP A 127 9.44 -16.25 -9.35
N ALA A 128 8.98 -15.00 -9.25
CA ALA A 128 9.48 -14.05 -8.28
C ALA A 128 9.01 -14.33 -6.84
N SER A 129 9.83 -13.89 -5.89
CA SER A 129 9.53 -13.87 -4.47
C SER A 129 10.32 -12.77 -3.77
N ILE A 130 9.81 -12.33 -2.63
CA ILE A 130 10.46 -11.39 -1.73
C ILE A 130 10.41 -11.99 -0.33
N GLU A 131 11.55 -12.16 0.30
CA GLU A 131 11.65 -12.51 1.72
C GLU A 131 12.42 -11.39 2.42
N ASP A 132 11.79 -10.74 3.39
CA ASP A 132 12.36 -9.57 4.04
C ASP A 132 11.85 -9.42 5.48
N ARG A 133 12.53 -8.59 6.26
CA ARG A 133 12.26 -8.33 7.67
C ARG A 133 11.71 -6.93 7.90
N ASN A 134 11.19 -6.73 9.11
CA ASN A 134 10.72 -5.43 9.61
C ASN A 134 9.60 -4.82 8.75
N TRP A 135 8.54 -5.59 8.53
CA TRP A 135 7.34 -5.11 7.87
C TRP A 135 6.51 -4.29 8.85
N LYS A 136 6.21 -3.05 8.48
CA LYS A 136 5.42 -2.13 9.31
C LYS A 136 3.95 -2.28 9.00
N SER A 137 3.11 -2.05 10.00
CA SER A 137 1.68 -1.89 9.76
C SER A 137 1.43 -0.78 8.74
N GLY A 138 0.40 -0.97 7.91
CA GLY A 138 0.04 -0.02 6.87
C GLY A 138 -0.37 -0.68 5.57
N THR A 139 -0.51 0.16 4.54
CA THR A 139 -0.97 -0.23 3.21
C THR A 139 0.22 -0.39 2.28
N TYR A 140 0.30 -1.54 1.62
CA TYR A 140 1.31 -1.89 0.64
C TYR A 140 0.65 -2.07 -0.73
N GLN A 141 1.30 -1.56 -1.76
CA GLN A 141 0.95 -1.83 -3.15
C GLN A 141 1.82 -2.96 -3.68
N VAL A 142 1.19 -3.93 -4.33
CA VAL A 142 1.87 -5.10 -4.88
C VAL A 142 1.60 -5.18 -6.38
N TRP A 143 2.66 -5.14 -7.17
CA TRP A 143 2.62 -5.39 -8.62
C TRP A 143 3.27 -6.73 -8.89
N VAL A 144 2.55 -7.62 -9.58
CA VAL A 144 3.07 -8.88 -10.10
C VAL A 144 3.27 -8.69 -11.61
N GLY A 145 4.52 -8.48 -12.00
CA GLY A 145 4.89 -8.23 -13.38
C GLY A 145 5.43 -9.48 -14.09
N THR A 146 5.83 -9.27 -15.33
CA THR A 146 6.63 -10.21 -16.13
C THR A 146 7.90 -9.54 -16.61
N PHE A 147 8.97 -10.32 -16.80
CA PHE A 147 10.21 -9.80 -17.36
C PHE A 147 9.98 -9.19 -18.75
N ASP A 148 9.21 -9.88 -19.59
CA ASP A 148 8.82 -9.40 -20.91
C ASP A 148 7.55 -8.53 -20.86
N SER A 149 7.52 -7.49 -21.69
CA SER A 149 6.39 -6.57 -21.79
C SER A 149 5.15 -7.21 -22.43
N GLY A 150 3.97 -6.92 -21.87
CA GLY A 150 2.67 -7.31 -22.45
C GLY A 150 2.29 -8.78 -22.25
N VAL A 151 3.08 -9.54 -21.47
CA VAL A 151 2.80 -10.96 -21.23
C VAL A 151 1.67 -11.10 -20.22
N LYS A 152 0.63 -11.83 -20.63
CA LYS A 152 -0.48 -12.21 -19.75
C LYS A 152 -0.26 -13.60 -19.17
N ARG A 153 -0.27 -13.71 -17.84
CA ARG A 153 -0.07 -14.98 -17.14
C ARG A 153 -0.86 -15.03 -15.85
N ASN A 154 -1.61 -16.11 -15.65
CA ASN A 154 -2.28 -16.36 -14.37
C ASN A 154 -1.25 -16.71 -13.30
N TYR A 155 -1.47 -16.22 -12.09
CA TYR A 155 -0.62 -16.54 -10.94
C TYR A 155 -1.43 -16.72 -9.65
N THR A 156 -0.80 -17.40 -8.70
CA THR A 156 -1.16 -17.36 -7.28
C THR A 156 -0.09 -16.58 -6.53
N LEU A 157 -0.50 -15.64 -5.69
CA LEU A 157 0.36 -14.89 -4.78
C LEU A 157 0.11 -15.40 -3.36
N THR A 158 1.18 -15.85 -2.69
CA THR A 158 1.12 -16.35 -1.31
C THR A 158 1.99 -15.48 -0.41
N ILE A 159 1.42 -15.01 0.71
CA ILE A 159 2.10 -14.33 1.80
C ILE A 159 2.24 -15.33 2.95
N GLN A 160 3.45 -15.48 3.47
CA GLN A 160 3.80 -16.34 4.60
C GLN A 160 4.55 -15.52 5.65
N GLN A 161 4.36 -15.85 6.93
CA GLN A 161 5.07 -15.28 8.07
C GLN A 161 6.12 -16.25 8.61
#